data_AF-A0A3D2L5Y6-F1
#
_entry.id   AF-A0A3D2L5Y6-F1
#
_cell.length_a   1.000
_cell.length_b   1.000
_cell.length_c   1.000
_cell.angle_alpha   90.00
_cell.angle_beta   90.00
_cell.angle_gamma   90.00
#
_symmetry.space_group_name_H-M   'P 1'
#
loop_
_entity.id
_entity.type
_entity.pdbx_description
1 polymer ?
#
loop_
_entity_poly.entity_id
_entity_poly.type
_entity_poly.pdbx_seq_one_letter_code
_entity_poly.pdbx_strand_id
1 'polypeptide(L)'
;MRHAQYRSDPALQAAHALAPWICTWDDHESTNNSYRTGAQNHNPEEGEGDWSDRKQAAIQAYFEWIPLREPAAGEITSAVWRSFTFGDVATIHALESRLTGRSPDVSWFDALTGVTDQDVMMQRVAETLETINDPARTMLGSEQEAWLSGELKSSVERGKAWQVLANQVVMARTKLPNFQETLTPEQLAAQDNGFVQTMVGFSALGLPFNLDAWSGFPAARERLYAGAAAADAKLITLAGDTHTAWVNTLYDAEGGKRGVEFGCTSITSPGTGAYIKGIPDLGEQFADANPEVNWHDPFNRGYTIVTLSKDTARAEYRTVSNILSRDYAVETVAVYETSQENGTLSDLVSVA
;
A
#
# COMPACT_ATOMS: atom_id res chain seq x y z
N MET A 1 3.28 -26.95 4.93
CA MET A 1 3.65 -25.74 5.70
C MET A 1 4.20 -24.69 4.73
N ARG A 2 3.51 -23.55 4.56
CA ARG A 2 3.77 -22.56 3.49
C ARG A 2 5.02 -21.69 3.71
N HIS A 3 5.28 -21.22 4.93
CA HIS A 3 6.49 -20.46 5.23
C HIS A 3 7.78 -21.25 4.94
N ALA A 4 7.82 -22.53 5.30
CA ALA A 4 8.96 -23.40 5.01
C ALA A 4 9.28 -23.49 3.52
N GLN A 5 8.25 -23.53 2.66
CA GLN A 5 8.44 -23.54 1.21
C GLN A 5 9.15 -22.27 0.74
N TYR A 6 8.65 -21.08 1.11
CA TYR A 6 9.25 -19.81 0.71
C TYR A 6 10.64 -19.61 1.31
N ARG A 7 10.80 -19.91 2.61
CA ARG A 7 12.08 -19.76 3.33
C ARG A 7 13.12 -20.83 3.00
N SER A 8 12.78 -21.83 2.20
CA SER A 8 13.76 -22.77 1.63
C SER A 8 14.53 -22.18 0.45
N ASP A 9 14.10 -21.05 -0.10
CA ASP A 9 14.79 -20.38 -1.20
C ASP A 9 16.17 -19.85 -0.74
N PRO A 10 17.28 -20.24 -1.39
CA PRO A 10 18.62 -19.80 -0.99
C PRO A 10 18.87 -18.30 -1.13
N ALA A 11 18.23 -17.61 -2.08
CA ALA A 11 18.37 -16.18 -2.24
C ALA A 11 17.64 -15.42 -1.13
N LEU A 12 16.45 -15.89 -0.72
CA LEU A 12 15.76 -15.34 0.44
C LEU A 12 16.54 -15.57 1.74
N GLN A 13 17.13 -16.76 1.93
CA GLN A 13 18.00 -17.04 3.07
C GLN A 13 19.23 -16.12 3.09
N ALA A 14 19.89 -15.94 1.93
CA ALA A 14 21.03 -15.04 1.81
C ALA A 14 20.64 -13.60 2.14
N ALA A 15 19.53 -13.08 1.60
CA ALA A 15 19.05 -11.74 1.89
C ALA A 15 18.74 -11.53 3.38
N HIS A 16 18.13 -12.53 4.04
CA HIS A 16 17.89 -12.51 5.49
C HIS A 16 19.16 -12.53 6.33
N ALA A 17 20.25 -13.14 5.83
CA ALA A 17 21.53 -13.19 6.54
C ALA A 17 22.32 -11.86 6.45
N LEU A 18 21.99 -10.98 5.49
CA LEU A 18 22.76 -9.75 5.24
C LEU A 18 22.43 -8.58 6.17
N ALA A 19 21.22 -8.52 6.72
CA ALA A 19 20.76 -7.40 7.53
C ALA A 19 19.64 -7.84 8.49
N PRO A 20 19.35 -7.08 9.57
CA PRO A 20 18.13 -7.25 10.34
C PRO A 20 16.91 -6.79 9.52
N TRP A 21 15.78 -7.48 9.67
CA TRP A 21 14.55 -7.18 8.93
C TRP A 21 13.49 -6.64 9.88
N ILE A 22 12.85 -5.53 9.49
CA ILE A 22 11.62 -5.04 10.12
C ILE A 22 10.46 -5.57 9.28
N CYS A 23 9.91 -6.71 9.66
CA CYS A 23 8.81 -7.34 8.91
C CYS A 23 7.44 -6.94 9.47
N THR A 24 6.57 -6.45 8.59
CA THR A 24 5.13 -6.31 8.79
C THR A 24 4.43 -7.27 7.84
N TRP A 25 3.30 -7.83 8.23
CA TRP A 25 2.47 -8.61 7.32
C TRP A 25 1.53 -7.70 6.54
N ASP A 26 1.02 -8.24 5.46
CA ASP A 26 -0.17 -7.80 4.76
C ASP A 26 -1.25 -8.88 4.85
N ASP A 27 -2.21 -8.87 3.94
CA ASP A 27 -3.32 -9.82 3.92
C ASP A 27 -2.87 -11.27 3.62
N HIS A 28 -1.96 -11.46 2.66
CA HIS A 28 -1.53 -12.77 2.15
C HIS A 28 -0.75 -13.65 3.14
N GLU A 29 -0.32 -13.11 4.29
CA GLU A 29 0.15 -13.92 5.41
C GLU A 29 -1.00 -14.73 6.07
N SER A 30 -2.26 -14.37 5.81
CA SER A 30 -3.45 -15.08 6.28
C SER A 30 -4.37 -15.50 5.13
N THR A 31 -4.93 -14.54 4.39
CA THR A 31 -5.76 -14.71 3.19
C THR A 31 -6.07 -13.36 2.52
N ASN A 32 -6.41 -13.41 1.23
CA ASN A 32 -6.64 -12.24 0.37
C ASN A 32 -7.72 -11.29 0.94
N ASN A 33 -7.42 -9.99 0.94
CA ASN A 33 -8.19 -8.88 1.50
C ASN A 33 -8.72 -9.16 2.91
N SER A 34 -7.87 -9.68 3.78
CA SER A 34 -8.25 -9.90 5.18
C SER A 34 -8.42 -8.59 5.95
N TYR A 35 -9.38 -8.61 6.86
CA TYR A 35 -9.67 -7.55 7.81
C TYR A 35 -9.93 -8.17 9.19
N ARG A 36 -10.22 -7.32 10.20
CA ARG A 36 -10.33 -7.73 11.60
C ARG A 36 -11.22 -8.97 11.83
N THR A 37 -12.35 -9.05 11.15
CA THR A 37 -13.40 -10.05 11.38
C THR A 37 -13.74 -10.93 10.18
N GLY A 38 -13.00 -10.83 9.08
CA GLY A 38 -13.22 -11.68 7.91
C GLY A 38 -12.17 -11.45 6.84
N ALA A 39 -12.41 -12.00 5.66
CA ALA A 39 -11.61 -11.76 4.48
C ALA A 39 -12.39 -12.10 3.20
N GLN A 40 -11.96 -11.56 2.06
CA GLN A 40 -12.60 -11.83 0.77
C GLN A 40 -12.47 -13.30 0.34
N ASN A 41 -11.31 -13.91 0.55
CA ASN A 41 -11.06 -15.30 0.14
C ASN A 41 -11.08 -16.25 1.35
N HIS A 42 -12.19 -16.24 2.09
CA HIS A 42 -12.43 -17.18 3.18
C HIS A 42 -13.88 -17.63 3.25
N ASN A 43 -14.10 -18.95 3.11
CA ASN A 43 -15.43 -19.56 2.96
C ASN A 43 -15.70 -20.61 4.05
N PRO A 44 -16.25 -20.21 5.21
CA PRO A 44 -16.62 -21.16 6.26
C PRO A 44 -17.60 -22.24 5.78
N GLU A 45 -18.53 -21.87 4.88
CA GLU A 45 -19.53 -22.77 4.30
C GLU A 45 -18.94 -23.85 3.40
N GLU A 46 -17.74 -23.63 2.85
CA GLU A 46 -17.00 -24.60 2.03
C GLU A 46 -16.03 -25.45 2.87
N GLY A 47 -16.13 -25.37 4.20
CA GLY A 47 -15.35 -26.19 5.12
C GLY A 47 -13.98 -25.63 5.48
N GLU A 48 -13.73 -24.34 5.23
CA GLU A 48 -12.47 -23.69 5.67
C GLU A 48 -12.41 -23.39 7.18
N GLY A 49 -13.50 -23.66 7.91
CA GLY A 49 -13.61 -23.44 9.35
C GLY A 49 -13.88 -21.97 9.71
N ASP A 50 -13.73 -21.66 10.99
CA ASP A 50 -13.96 -20.30 11.50
C ASP A 50 -12.79 -19.37 11.17
N TRP A 51 -13.11 -18.13 10.76
CA TRP A 51 -12.11 -17.12 10.44
C TRP A 51 -11.13 -16.88 11.58
N SER A 52 -11.62 -16.84 12.81
CA SER A 52 -10.81 -16.62 14.00
C SER A 52 -9.72 -17.69 14.15
N ASP A 53 -10.03 -18.95 13.84
CA ASP A 53 -9.09 -20.06 13.93
C ASP A 53 -8.02 -19.96 12.83
N ARG A 54 -8.43 -19.69 11.58
CA ARG A 54 -7.50 -19.46 10.46
C ARG A 54 -6.57 -18.29 10.75
N LYS A 55 -7.12 -17.17 11.25
CA LYS A 55 -6.37 -15.97 11.63
C LYS A 55 -5.34 -16.27 12.72
N GLN A 56 -5.73 -16.99 13.78
CA GLN A 56 -4.83 -17.36 14.87
C GLN A 56 -3.70 -18.27 14.38
N ALA A 57 -4.02 -19.28 13.56
CA ALA A 57 -3.03 -20.18 12.99
C ALA A 57 -2.03 -19.44 12.08
N ALA A 58 -2.50 -18.49 11.27
CA ALA A 58 -1.66 -17.63 10.44
C ALA A 58 -0.71 -16.76 11.27
N ILE A 59 -1.24 -16.07 12.30
CA ILE A 59 -0.43 -15.25 13.21
C ILE A 59 0.62 -16.11 13.92
N GLN A 60 0.24 -17.28 14.45
CA GLN A 60 1.18 -18.19 15.08
C GLN A 60 2.31 -18.59 14.12
N ALA A 61 1.96 -19.05 12.91
CA ALA A 61 2.96 -19.44 11.92
C ALA A 61 3.88 -18.28 11.51
N TYR A 62 3.35 -17.04 11.46
CA TYR A 62 4.15 -15.85 11.20
C TYR A 62 5.18 -15.62 12.32
N PHE A 63 4.78 -15.67 13.60
CA PHE A 63 5.71 -15.52 14.72
C PHE A 63 6.74 -16.67 14.82
N GLU A 64 6.38 -17.89 14.43
CA GLU A 64 7.30 -19.03 14.41
C GLU A 64 8.40 -18.91 13.33
N TRP A 65 8.11 -18.23 12.21
CA TRP A 65 8.98 -18.21 11.03
C TRP A 65 9.63 -16.87 10.70
N ILE A 66 9.08 -15.76 11.19
CA ILE A 66 9.56 -14.41 10.90
C ILE A 66 10.28 -13.88 12.16
N PRO A 67 11.45 -13.20 12.03
CA PRO A 67 12.24 -12.77 13.18
C PRO A 67 11.62 -11.57 13.91
N LEU A 68 10.52 -11.82 14.64
CA LEU A 68 9.87 -10.84 15.51
C LEU A 68 10.20 -11.13 16.97
N ARG A 69 10.18 -10.09 17.79
CA ARG A 69 10.17 -10.27 19.24
C ARG A 69 8.82 -10.85 19.63
N GLU A 70 8.83 -11.81 20.55
CA GLU A 70 7.60 -12.30 21.14
C GLU A 70 6.85 -11.16 21.83
N PRO A 71 5.53 -11.05 21.66
CA PRO A 71 4.72 -10.12 22.43
C PRO A 71 4.89 -10.38 23.92
N ALA A 72 4.92 -9.32 24.74
CA ALA A 72 4.79 -9.50 26.18
C ALA A 72 3.41 -10.11 26.50
N ALA A 73 3.34 -10.91 27.56
CA ALA A 73 2.07 -11.54 27.95
C ALA A 73 1.00 -10.47 28.23
N GLY A 74 -0.12 -10.52 27.51
CA GLY A 74 -1.19 -9.52 27.59
C GLY A 74 -1.04 -8.31 26.65
N GLU A 75 0.08 -8.21 25.92
CA GLU A 75 0.41 -7.10 25.00
C GLU A 75 0.48 -7.59 23.54
N ILE A 76 -0.43 -8.50 23.17
CA ILE A 76 -0.44 -9.10 21.84
C ILE A 76 -0.72 -8.04 20.76
N THR A 77 -1.48 -6.99 21.05
CA THR A 77 -1.79 -5.91 20.09
C THR A 77 -0.61 -4.95 19.87
N SER A 78 0.10 -4.55 20.93
CA SER A 78 1.23 -3.60 20.82
C SER A 78 2.51 -4.21 20.23
N ALA A 79 2.64 -5.53 20.15
CA ALA A 79 3.77 -6.16 19.45
C ALA A 79 3.65 -6.07 17.92
N VAL A 80 2.44 -5.82 17.43
CA VAL A 80 2.05 -5.94 16.03
C VAL A 80 2.41 -4.68 15.24
N TRP A 81 2.22 -3.50 15.84
CA TRP A 81 2.73 -2.22 15.37
C TRP A 81 3.78 -1.65 16.34
N ARG A 82 4.88 -1.07 15.82
CA ARG A 82 6.05 -0.74 16.65
C ARG A 82 6.95 0.32 16.02
N SER A 83 7.72 1.03 16.85
CA SER A 83 8.63 2.09 16.42
C SER A 83 10.11 1.68 16.53
N PHE A 84 10.94 2.17 15.61
CA PHE A 84 12.40 2.01 15.60
C PHE A 84 13.08 3.34 15.35
N THR A 85 14.05 3.73 16.18
CA THR A 85 14.80 4.99 16.01
C THR A 85 16.18 4.72 15.43
N PHE A 86 16.54 5.48 14.39
CA PHE A 86 17.83 5.43 13.71
C PHE A 86 18.57 6.75 13.88
N GLY A 87 19.36 6.85 14.96
CA GLY A 87 20.09 8.06 15.31
C GLY A 87 19.15 9.27 15.36
N ASP A 88 19.55 10.37 14.74
CA ASP A 88 18.72 11.57 14.57
C ASP A 88 18.05 11.67 13.20
N VAL A 89 18.20 10.63 12.37
CA VAL A 89 17.73 10.65 10.98
C VAL A 89 16.26 10.30 10.91
N ALA A 90 15.84 9.18 11.49
CA ALA A 90 14.48 8.70 11.31
C ALA A 90 13.93 7.99 12.54
N THR A 91 12.62 8.08 12.72
CA THR A 91 11.84 7.06 13.41
C THR A 91 11.01 6.31 12.36
N ILE A 92 11.08 4.97 12.37
CA ILE A 92 10.26 4.11 11.53
C ILE A 92 9.13 3.54 12.38
N HIS A 93 7.89 3.84 12.01
CA HIS A 93 6.68 3.30 12.60
C HIS A 93 6.17 2.16 11.69
N ALA A 94 6.42 0.93 12.10
CA ALA A 94 5.86 -0.27 11.47
C ALA A 94 4.39 -0.40 11.86
N LEU A 95 3.51 -0.23 10.88
CA LEU A 95 2.06 -0.27 11.07
C LEU A 95 1.50 -1.66 10.79
N GLU A 96 0.35 -1.94 11.38
CA GLU A 96 -0.53 -3.03 10.97
C GLU A 96 -1.88 -2.49 10.51
N SER A 97 -2.40 -2.99 9.39
CA SER A 97 -3.58 -2.43 8.72
C SER A 97 -4.57 -3.48 8.23
N ARG A 98 -4.53 -4.71 8.80
CA ARG A 98 -5.36 -5.85 8.39
C ARG A 98 -6.16 -6.44 9.55
N LEU A 99 -5.51 -7.17 10.43
CA LEU A 99 -6.10 -8.17 11.31
C LEU A 99 -6.58 -7.62 12.66
N THR A 100 -6.15 -6.41 13.04
CA THR A 100 -6.42 -5.85 14.37
C THR A 100 -7.53 -4.79 14.38
N GLY A 101 -7.35 -3.66 13.69
CA GLY A 101 -8.26 -2.51 13.78
C GLY A 101 -9.13 -2.27 12.55
N ARG A 102 -8.72 -2.77 11.39
CA ARG A 102 -9.33 -2.48 10.08
C ARG A 102 -10.82 -2.80 10.03
N SER A 103 -11.63 -1.85 9.53
CA SER A 103 -13.04 -2.08 9.19
C SER A 103 -13.20 -3.09 8.05
N PRO A 104 -14.41 -3.68 7.86
CA PRO A 104 -14.64 -4.63 6.78
C PRO A 104 -14.26 -4.12 5.40
N ASP A 105 -13.73 -5.00 4.56
CA ASP A 105 -13.42 -4.72 3.16
C ASP A 105 -14.65 -4.21 2.40
N VAL A 106 -14.40 -3.35 1.40
CA VAL A 106 -15.42 -2.84 0.48
C VAL A 106 -14.85 -2.96 -0.92
N SER A 107 -15.62 -3.55 -1.83
CA SER A 107 -15.17 -3.84 -3.18
C SER A 107 -16.17 -3.30 -4.20
N TRP A 108 -15.66 -2.57 -5.20
CA TRP A 108 -16.48 -2.19 -6.36
C TRP A 108 -17.00 -3.40 -7.12
N PHE A 109 -16.22 -4.48 -7.18
CA PHE A 109 -16.65 -5.71 -7.82
C PHE A 109 -17.88 -6.29 -7.11
N ASP A 110 -17.86 -6.40 -5.79
CA ASP A 110 -18.99 -6.93 -5.03
C ASP A 110 -20.21 -6.00 -5.09
N ALA A 111 -19.98 -4.68 -5.05
CA ALA A 111 -21.05 -3.68 -5.12
C ALA A 111 -21.76 -3.64 -6.48
N LEU A 112 -21.04 -3.93 -7.57
CA LEU A 112 -21.51 -3.76 -8.95
C LEU A 112 -21.68 -5.07 -9.73
N THR A 113 -21.32 -6.22 -9.14
CA THR A 113 -21.43 -7.51 -9.83
C THR A 113 -22.87 -7.79 -10.26
N GLY A 114 -23.05 -8.16 -11.53
CA GLY A 114 -24.36 -8.43 -12.11
C GLY A 114 -25.28 -7.22 -12.30
N VAL A 115 -24.83 -5.99 -12.00
CA VAL A 115 -25.63 -4.78 -12.19
C VAL A 115 -25.51 -4.29 -13.63
N THR A 116 -26.61 -4.37 -14.38
CA THR A 116 -26.66 -3.92 -15.79
C THR A 116 -27.49 -2.65 -15.99
N ASP A 117 -28.39 -2.33 -15.06
CA ASP A 117 -29.22 -1.12 -15.11
C ASP A 117 -28.43 0.08 -14.60
N GLN A 118 -28.46 1.19 -15.35
CA GLN A 118 -27.66 2.37 -15.07
C GLN A 118 -28.12 3.11 -13.81
N ASP A 119 -29.42 3.22 -13.56
CA ASP A 119 -29.93 3.91 -12.38
C ASP A 119 -29.61 3.13 -11.11
N VAL A 120 -29.76 1.79 -11.17
CA VAL A 120 -29.35 0.90 -10.09
C VAL A 120 -27.84 0.98 -9.85
N MET A 121 -27.02 1.03 -10.90
CA MET A 121 -25.56 1.19 -10.78
C MET A 121 -25.21 2.48 -10.04
N MET A 122 -25.80 3.62 -10.42
CA MET A 122 -25.52 4.89 -9.78
C MET A 122 -25.99 4.92 -8.32
N GLN A 123 -27.09 4.23 -8.00
CA GLN A 123 -27.51 4.05 -6.61
C GLN A 123 -26.47 3.24 -5.81
N ARG A 124 -26.00 2.10 -6.34
CA ARG A 124 -24.96 1.28 -5.68
C ARG A 124 -23.65 2.04 -5.50
N VAL A 125 -23.28 2.87 -6.47
CA VAL A 125 -22.14 3.77 -6.36
C VAL A 125 -22.31 4.73 -5.19
N ALA A 126 -23.48 5.39 -5.09
CA ALA A 126 -23.75 6.32 -3.99
C ALA A 126 -23.70 5.62 -2.61
N GLU A 127 -24.32 4.43 -2.48
CA GLU A 127 -24.29 3.62 -1.24
C GLU A 127 -22.86 3.21 -0.86
N THR A 128 -22.05 2.83 -1.84
CA THR A 128 -20.64 2.46 -1.61
C THR A 128 -19.81 3.67 -1.20
N LEU A 129 -20.02 4.82 -1.83
CA LEU A 129 -19.37 6.06 -1.45
C LEU A 129 -19.77 6.53 -0.05
N GLU A 130 -21.04 6.44 0.31
CA GLU A 130 -21.50 6.71 1.68
C GLU A 130 -20.79 5.80 2.68
N THR A 131 -20.70 4.51 2.34
CA THR A 131 -19.99 3.52 3.17
C THR A 131 -18.54 3.92 3.37
N ILE A 132 -17.72 4.10 2.32
CA ILE A 132 -16.29 4.39 2.51
C ILE A 132 -16.03 5.76 3.16
N ASN A 133 -16.95 6.72 3.01
CA ASN A 133 -16.83 8.05 3.64
C ASN A 133 -17.34 8.10 5.08
N ASP A 134 -17.87 7.00 5.63
CA ASP A 134 -18.29 6.95 7.03
C ASP A 134 -17.11 7.33 7.95
N PRO A 135 -17.25 8.39 8.77
CA PRO A 135 -16.19 8.83 9.68
C PRO A 135 -15.76 7.77 10.70
N ALA A 136 -16.61 6.77 10.99
CA ALA A 136 -16.30 5.68 11.89
C ALA A 136 -15.42 4.59 11.27
N ARG A 137 -15.28 4.54 9.93
CA ARG A 137 -14.38 3.58 9.28
C ARG A 137 -12.93 3.89 9.63
N THR A 138 -12.16 2.83 9.84
CA THR A 138 -10.78 2.91 10.30
C THR A 138 -9.92 1.84 9.64
N MET A 139 -8.69 2.23 9.28
CA MET A 139 -7.67 1.34 8.74
C MET A 139 -6.89 0.65 9.87
N LEU A 140 -6.55 1.42 10.92
CA LEU A 140 -5.63 0.99 11.99
C LEU A 140 -6.35 0.67 13.31
N GLY A 141 -7.60 1.11 13.46
CA GLY A 141 -8.31 1.10 14.75
C GLY A 141 -7.87 2.23 15.68
N SER A 142 -8.72 2.57 16.65
CA SER A 142 -8.51 3.74 17.51
C SER A 142 -7.26 3.66 18.38
N GLU A 143 -6.87 2.46 18.81
CA GLU A 143 -5.69 2.25 19.66
C GLU A 143 -4.39 2.59 18.91
N GLN A 144 -4.22 2.02 17.72
CA GLN A 144 -3.05 2.29 16.89
C GLN A 144 -3.06 3.71 16.31
N GLU A 145 -4.23 4.27 15.97
CA GLU A 145 -4.34 5.69 15.56
C GLU A 145 -3.84 6.63 16.68
N ALA A 146 -4.25 6.40 17.94
CA ALA A 146 -3.82 7.19 19.08
C ALA A 146 -2.32 7.00 19.39
N TRP A 147 -1.85 5.75 19.33
CA TRP A 147 -0.44 5.41 19.48
C TRP A 147 0.43 6.13 18.43
N LEU A 148 0.06 6.04 17.16
CA LEU A 148 0.81 6.65 16.06
C LEU A 148 0.88 8.16 16.22
N SER A 149 -0.23 8.82 16.56
CA SER A 149 -0.26 10.27 16.82
C SER A 149 0.71 10.67 17.94
N GLY A 150 0.74 9.90 19.04
CA GLY A 150 1.70 10.10 20.14
C GLY A 150 3.16 9.88 19.72
N GLU A 151 3.42 8.83 18.93
CA GLU A 151 4.76 8.49 18.44
C GLU A 151 5.30 9.50 17.43
N LEU A 152 4.46 10.02 16.53
CA LEU A 152 4.82 11.09 15.60
C LEU A 152 5.24 12.34 16.37
N LYS A 153 4.42 12.78 17.34
CA LYS A 153 4.75 13.91 18.21
C LYS A 153 6.06 13.69 18.96
N SER A 154 6.23 12.53 19.59
CA SER A 154 7.45 12.20 20.34
C SER A 154 8.69 12.12 19.44
N SER A 155 8.54 11.66 18.20
CA SER A 155 9.63 11.63 17.21
C SER A 155 10.09 13.04 16.85
N VAL A 156 9.16 13.95 16.57
CA VAL A 156 9.48 15.35 16.24
C VAL A 156 10.08 16.09 17.44
N GLU A 157 9.51 15.95 18.63
CA GLU A 157 10.04 16.55 19.86
C GLU A 157 11.47 16.09 20.19
N ARG A 158 11.82 14.85 19.81
CA ARG A 158 13.17 14.29 19.94
C ARG A 158 14.11 14.66 18.78
N GLY A 159 13.68 15.54 17.88
CA GLY A 159 14.51 16.10 16.81
C GLY A 159 14.85 15.11 15.70
N LYS A 160 14.01 14.11 15.44
CA LYS A 160 14.21 13.16 14.34
C LYS A 160 13.80 13.81 13.03
N ALA A 161 14.68 13.78 12.04
CA ALA A 161 14.43 14.44 10.76
C ALA A 161 13.21 13.85 10.04
N TRP A 162 13.05 12.53 10.03
CA TRP A 162 11.99 11.84 9.30
C TRP A 162 11.09 10.99 10.20
N GLN A 163 9.80 10.95 9.86
CA GLN A 163 8.82 10.02 10.44
C GLN A 163 8.36 9.07 9.33
N VAL A 164 8.91 7.87 9.32
CA VAL A 164 8.68 6.90 8.26
C VAL A 164 7.53 5.98 8.66
N LEU A 165 6.52 5.85 7.82
CA LEU A 165 5.45 4.87 7.97
C LEU A 165 5.81 3.64 7.13
N ALA A 166 6.15 2.53 7.78
CA ALA A 166 6.24 1.24 7.12
C ALA A 166 4.84 0.61 7.10
N ASN A 167 4.16 0.78 5.97
CA ASN A 167 2.75 0.53 5.77
C ASN A 167 2.54 -0.44 4.58
N GLN A 168 1.40 -1.11 4.54
CA GLN A 168 1.12 -2.18 3.60
C GLN A 168 0.68 -1.66 2.23
N VAL A 169 -0.33 -0.77 2.21
CA VAL A 169 -1.11 -0.41 1.02
C VAL A 169 -0.93 1.06 0.62
N VAL A 170 -1.07 1.38 -0.66
CA VAL A 170 -0.91 2.76 -1.17
C VAL A 170 -1.79 3.77 -0.42
N MET A 171 -1.17 4.85 0.05
CA MET A 171 -1.76 5.96 0.80
C MET A 171 -2.39 6.99 -0.12
N ALA A 172 -1.77 7.25 -1.27
CA ALA A 172 -2.23 8.24 -2.23
C ALA A 172 -3.65 7.97 -2.74
N ARG A 173 -4.38 9.04 -3.07
CA ARG A 173 -5.66 8.98 -3.76
C ARG A 173 -5.43 8.57 -5.22
N THR A 174 -5.96 7.42 -5.59
CA THR A 174 -5.80 6.86 -6.94
C THR A 174 -7.15 6.50 -7.56
N LYS A 175 -7.32 6.87 -8.83
CA LYS A 175 -8.36 6.43 -9.75
C LYS A 175 -7.73 5.88 -11.02
N LEU A 176 -8.52 5.15 -11.80
CA LEU A 176 -8.10 4.72 -13.13
C LEU A 176 -8.04 5.92 -14.09
N PRO A 177 -7.11 5.93 -15.06
CA PRO A 177 -7.25 6.75 -16.26
C PRO A 177 -8.57 6.40 -16.96
N ASN A 178 -9.24 7.39 -17.56
CA ASN A 178 -10.46 7.11 -18.32
C ASN A 178 -10.10 6.36 -19.61
N PHE A 179 -10.08 5.04 -19.54
CA PHE A 179 -9.62 4.18 -20.64
C PHE A 179 -10.51 4.26 -21.88
N GLN A 180 -11.76 4.73 -21.74
CA GLN A 180 -12.61 5.00 -22.92
C GLN A 180 -12.16 6.23 -23.71
N GLU A 181 -11.43 7.14 -23.07
CA GLU A 181 -10.88 8.35 -23.70
C GLU A 181 -9.41 8.19 -24.07
N THR A 182 -8.61 7.54 -23.22
CA THR A 182 -7.15 7.44 -23.41
C THR A 182 -6.74 6.30 -24.35
N LEU A 183 -7.54 5.24 -24.48
CA LEU A 183 -7.19 4.10 -25.31
C LEU A 183 -7.82 4.18 -26.71
N THR A 184 -7.03 3.78 -27.72
CA THR A 184 -7.53 3.63 -29.09
C THR A 184 -8.48 2.43 -29.22
N PRO A 185 -9.32 2.37 -30.26
CA PRO A 185 -10.17 1.20 -30.52
C PRO A 185 -9.38 -0.12 -30.64
N GLU A 186 -8.17 -0.08 -31.20
CA GLU A 186 -7.29 -1.25 -31.31
C GLU A 186 -6.80 -1.71 -29.94
N GLN A 187 -6.37 -0.77 -29.09
CA GLN A 187 -5.95 -1.07 -27.71
C GLN A 187 -7.11 -1.61 -26.87
N LEU A 188 -8.33 -1.05 -27.01
CA LEU A 188 -9.52 -1.57 -26.34
C LEU A 188 -9.84 -3.00 -26.79
N ALA A 189 -9.79 -3.26 -28.10
CA ALA A 189 -10.03 -4.58 -28.67
C ALA A 189 -8.97 -5.63 -28.24
N ALA A 190 -7.76 -5.19 -27.89
CA ALA A 190 -6.70 -6.06 -27.39
C ALA A 190 -6.90 -6.51 -25.93
N GLN A 191 -7.83 -5.90 -25.18
CA GLN A 191 -8.12 -6.29 -23.80
C GLN A 191 -9.02 -7.53 -23.79
N ASP A 192 -8.42 -8.71 -23.59
CA ASP A 192 -9.09 -10.02 -23.59
C ASP A 192 -9.31 -10.59 -22.18
N ASN A 193 -8.94 -9.85 -21.14
CA ASN A 193 -9.16 -10.21 -19.75
C ASN A 193 -10.50 -9.60 -19.26
N GLY A 194 -11.42 -10.44 -18.78
CA GLY A 194 -12.74 -10.00 -18.31
C GLY A 194 -12.70 -8.97 -17.18
N PHE A 195 -11.72 -9.07 -16.27
CA PHE A 195 -11.51 -8.08 -15.21
C PHE A 195 -11.10 -6.72 -15.79
N VAL A 196 -10.18 -6.70 -16.76
CA VAL A 196 -9.76 -5.46 -17.44
C VAL A 196 -10.90 -4.85 -18.25
N GLN A 197 -11.72 -5.67 -18.90
CA GLN A 197 -12.91 -5.18 -19.62
C GLN A 197 -13.91 -4.49 -18.68
N THR A 198 -14.13 -5.03 -17.48
CA THR A 198 -14.92 -4.36 -16.44
C THR A 198 -14.28 -3.05 -15.99
N MET A 199 -12.95 -3.03 -15.81
CA MET A 199 -12.22 -1.81 -15.45
C MET A 199 -12.36 -0.70 -16.49
N VAL A 200 -12.35 -1.02 -17.78
CA VAL A 200 -12.53 -0.02 -18.86
C VAL A 200 -13.86 0.70 -18.71
N GLY A 201 -14.95 -0.04 -18.51
CA GLY A 201 -16.27 0.55 -18.26
C GLY A 201 -16.30 1.42 -17.00
N PHE A 202 -15.76 0.87 -15.90
CA PHE A 202 -15.70 1.54 -14.60
C PHE A 202 -14.87 2.83 -14.63
N SER A 203 -13.79 2.87 -15.41
CA SER A 203 -12.85 3.99 -15.42
C SER A 203 -13.47 5.34 -15.79
N ALA A 204 -14.55 5.33 -16.59
CA ALA A 204 -15.29 6.53 -16.97
C ALA A 204 -16.02 7.19 -15.79
N LEU A 205 -16.23 6.47 -14.67
CA LEU A 205 -16.88 7.02 -13.47
C LEU A 205 -15.95 7.93 -12.67
N GLY A 206 -14.62 7.86 -12.88
CA GLY A 206 -13.65 8.69 -12.18
C GLY A 206 -13.59 8.49 -10.66
N LEU A 207 -14.02 7.32 -10.18
CA LEU A 207 -14.11 6.96 -8.76
C LEU A 207 -12.75 6.46 -8.22
N PRO A 208 -12.53 6.53 -6.89
CA PRO A 208 -11.37 5.91 -6.26
C PRO A 208 -11.29 4.41 -6.61
N PHE A 209 -10.12 3.91 -7.01
CA PHE A 209 -10.01 2.58 -7.60
C PHE A 209 -9.81 1.47 -6.56
N ASN A 210 -8.71 1.51 -5.81
CA ASN A 210 -8.39 0.47 -4.83
C ASN A 210 -9.00 0.80 -3.46
N LEU A 211 -10.22 0.29 -3.21
CA LEU A 211 -10.91 0.47 -1.93
C LEU A 211 -10.34 -0.40 -0.80
N ASP A 212 -9.51 -1.39 -1.12
CA ASP A 212 -8.72 -2.14 -0.13
C ASP A 212 -7.46 -1.35 0.30
N ALA A 213 -7.10 -0.29 -0.40
CA ALA A 213 -6.08 0.67 0.03
C ALA A 213 -6.68 1.84 0.82
N TRP A 214 -5.88 2.86 1.14
CA TRP A 214 -6.34 4.04 1.89
C TRP A 214 -7.44 4.84 1.17
N SER A 215 -7.64 4.63 -0.13
CA SER A 215 -8.77 5.19 -0.89
C SER A 215 -10.14 4.69 -0.41
N GLY A 216 -10.25 3.53 0.24
CA GLY A 216 -11.48 3.05 0.90
C GLY A 216 -11.63 3.50 2.36
N PHE A 217 -10.67 4.28 2.87
CA PHE A 217 -10.64 4.78 4.25
C PHE A 217 -10.32 6.29 4.32
N PRO A 218 -11.00 7.15 3.53
CA PRO A 218 -10.70 8.58 3.47
C PRO A 218 -10.73 9.27 4.84
N ALA A 219 -11.74 9.02 5.67
CA ALA A 219 -11.83 9.64 6.99
C ALA A 219 -10.67 9.21 7.92
N ALA A 220 -10.22 7.96 7.85
CA ALA A 220 -9.08 7.48 8.62
C ALA A 220 -7.76 8.10 8.15
N ARG A 221 -7.59 8.25 6.82
CA ARG A 221 -6.44 8.95 6.23
C ARG A 221 -6.36 10.40 6.72
N GLU A 222 -7.48 11.13 6.73
CA GLU A 222 -7.49 12.51 7.22
C GLU A 222 -7.18 12.60 8.73
N ARG A 223 -7.61 11.65 9.56
CA ARG A 223 -7.21 11.61 10.98
C ARG A 223 -5.71 11.39 11.16
N LEU A 224 -5.11 10.51 10.36
CA LEU A 224 -3.65 10.29 10.36
C LEU A 224 -2.92 11.57 9.94
N TYR A 225 -3.36 12.20 8.85
CA TYR A 225 -2.80 13.47 8.38
C TYR A 225 -2.94 14.60 9.38
N ALA A 226 -4.07 14.71 10.07
CA ALA A 226 -4.26 15.68 11.14
C ALA A 226 -3.27 15.45 12.31
N GLY A 227 -3.04 14.20 12.71
CA GLY A 227 -2.04 13.84 13.71
C GLY A 227 -0.61 14.22 13.29
N ALA A 228 -0.26 13.94 12.03
CA ALA A 228 1.03 14.31 11.46
C ALA A 228 1.22 15.83 11.37
N ALA A 229 0.19 16.55 10.91
CA ALA A 229 0.21 18.01 10.83
C ALA A 229 0.34 18.66 12.22
N ALA A 230 -0.39 18.16 13.21
CA ALA A 230 -0.30 18.64 14.59
C ALA A 230 1.08 18.42 15.23
N ALA A 231 1.79 17.36 14.80
CA ALA A 231 3.14 17.06 15.23
C ALA A 231 4.22 17.80 14.42
N ASP A 232 3.86 18.48 13.32
CA ASP A 232 4.81 18.95 12.28
C ASP A 232 5.70 17.83 11.71
N ALA A 233 5.14 16.63 11.58
CA ALA A 233 5.87 15.46 11.11
C ALA A 233 6.24 15.56 9.63
N LYS A 234 7.43 15.04 9.30
CA LYS A 234 7.95 14.94 7.93
C LYS A 234 7.78 13.51 7.45
N LEU A 235 6.59 13.21 6.93
CA LEU A 235 6.21 11.84 6.61
C LEU A 235 6.90 11.33 5.34
N ILE A 236 7.51 10.15 5.46
CA ILE A 236 7.84 9.26 4.35
C ILE A 236 6.96 8.02 4.50
N THR A 237 6.10 7.73 3.54
CA THR A 237 5.28 6.50 3.57
C THR A 237 5.89 5.46 2.65
N LEU A 238 6.11 4.26 3.16
CA LEU A 238 6.48 3.09 2.37
C LEU A 238 5.23 2.23 2.18
N ALA A 239 5.06 1.68 0.98
CA ALA A 239 3.93 0.82 0.64
C ALA A 239 4.38 -0.34 -0.27
N GLY A 240 3.54 -1.39 -0.34
CA GLY A 240 3.66 -2.54 -1.23
C GLY A 240 2.29 -2.87 -1.85
N ASP A 241 1.82 -4.10 -1.62
CA ASP A 241 0.49 -4.65 -2.00
C ASP A 241 0.22 -4.70 -3.52
N THR A 242 0.22 -3.56 -4.18
CA THR A 242 -0.25 -3.36 -5.56
C THR A 242 0.57 -4.05 -6.65
N HIS A 243 1.73 -4.63 -6.31
CA HIS A 243 2.68 -5.26 -7.24
C HIS A 243 3.21 -4.34 -8.35
N THR A 244 3.20 -3.04 -8.09
CA THR A 244 3.61 -1.97 -9.01
C THR A 244 4.32 -0.88 -8.22
N ALA A 245 5.19 -0.10 -8.86
CA ALA A 245 5.90 0.97 -8.15
C ALA A 245 5.15 2.30 -8.22
N TRP A 246 5.28 3.11 -7.18
CA TRP A 246 4.61 4.41 -7.04
C TRP A 246 5.53 5.44 -6.40
N VAL A 247 5.51 6.67 -6.90
CA VAL A 247 6.06 7.85 -6.22
C VAL A 247 4.95 8.87 -6.13
N ASN A 248 4.54 9.22 -4.93
CA ASN A 248 3.40 10.11 -4.73
C ASN A 248 3.72 11.26 -3.76
N THR A 249 3.13 12.41 -4.01
CA THR A 249 3.07 13.54 -3.07
C THR A 249 1.70 13.51 -2.39
N LEU A 250 1.70 13.46 -1.06
CA LEU A 250 0.49 13.25 -0.28
C LEU A 250 -0.10 14.58 0.20
N TYR A 251 -1.41 14.78 0.00
CA TYR A 251 -2.12 15.99 0.43
C TYR A 251 -3.32 15.63 1.32
N ASP A 252 -3.60 16.45 2.33
CA ASP A 252 -4.88 16.39 3.05
C ASP A 252 -6.04 16.96 2.20
N ALA A 253 -7.26 16.84 2.70
CA ALA A 253 -8.45 17.37 2.02
C ALA A 253 -8.46 18.91 1.86
N GLU A 254 -7.66 19.63 2.64
CA GLU A 254 -7.50 21.09 2.57
C GLU A 254 -6.41 21.53 1.58
N GLY A 255 -5.71 20.57 0.96
CA GLY A 255 -4.62 20.81 0.01
C GLY A 255 -3.24 21.02 0.66
N GLY A 256 -3.12 20.79 1.97
CA GLY A 256 -1.85 20.83 2.68
C GLY A 256 -1.01 19.59 2.38
N LYS A 257 0.25 19.77 1.97
CA LYS A 257 1.21 18.67 1.79
C LYS A 257 1.49 17.98 3.13
N ARG A 258 1.34 16.66 3.17
CA ARG A 258 1.51 15.84 4.40
C ARG A 258 2.74 14.94 4.37
N GLY A 259 3.27 14.64 3.20
CA GLY A 259 4.42 13.76 3.05
C GLY A 259 4.66 13.36 1.62
N VAL A 260 5.56 12.40 1.46
CA VAL A 260 5.77 11.68 0.21
C VAL A 260 5.59 10.18 0.44
N GLU A 261 5.26 9.46 -0.62
CA GLU A 261 5.12 8.01 -0.61
C GLU A 261 6.03 7.37 -1.65
N PHE A 262 6.71 6.31 -1.23
CA PHE A 262 7.50 5.42 -2.08
C PHE A 262 6.89 4.02 -2.02
N GLY A 263 6.01 3.73 -2.97
CA GLY A 263 5.39 2.41 -3.15
C GLY A 263 6.32 1.49 -3.93
N CYS A 264 6.72 0.37 -3.31
CA CYS A 264 7.60 -0.62 -3.91
C CYS A 264 6.80 -1.60 -4.77
N THR A 265 7.36 -1.98 -5.92
CA THR A 265 6.84 -3.10 -6.71
C THR A 265 7.02 -4.43 -5.98
N SER A 266 6.45 -5.50 -6.52
CA SER A 266 6.60 -6.86 -6.00
C SER A 266 7.94 -7.48 -6.39
N ILE A 267 8.37 -8.46 -5.58
CA ILE A 267 9.53 -9.32 -5.90
C ILE A 267 9.21 -10.24 -7.10
N THR A 268 8.02 -10.84 -7.14
CA THR A 268 7.62 -11.79 -8.21
C THR A 268 6.17 -11.69 -8.64
N SER A 269 5.24 -11.29 -7.76
CA SER A 269 3.80 -11.28 -8.06
C SER A 269 3.44 -10.36 -9.23
N PRO A 270 2.50 -10.72 -10.13
CA PRO A 270 2.13 -9.88 -11.26
C PRO A 270 1.42 -8.58 -10.85
N GLY A 271 1.87 -7.45 -11.40
CA GLY A 271 1.23 -6.13 -11.30
C GLY A 271 0.30 -5.82 -12.48
N THR A 272 -0.34 -4.65 -12.42
CA THR A 272 -1.38 -4.21 -13.37
C THR A 272 -0.97 -4.31 -14.84
N GLY A 273 0.30 -4.01 -15.16
CA GLY A 273 0.82 -4.07 -16.52
C GLY A 273 0.95 -5.48 -17.11
N ALA A 274 0.85 -6.53 -16.27
CA ALA A 274 0.74 -7.91 -16.75
C ALA A 274 -0.68 -8.26 -17.24
N TYR A 275 -1.68 -7.50 -16.81
CA TYR A 275 -3.10 -7.74 -17.14
C TYR A 275 -3.61 -6.81 -18.25
N ILE A 276 -3.21 -5.53 -18.22
CA ILE A 276 -3.59 -4.53 -19.23
C ILE A 276 -2.58 -4.60 -20.40
N LYS A 277 -3.06 -4.97 -21.59
CA LYS A 277 -2.21 -5.31 -22.74
C LYS A 277 -1.99 -4.12 -23.68
N GLY A 278 -0.77 -3.99 -24.21
CA GLY A 278 -0.50 -3.08 -25.35
C GLY A 278 -0.51 -1.59 -25.03
N ILE A 279 -0.36 -1.22 -23.74
CA ILE A 279 -0.35 0.17 -23.27
C ILE A 279 1.03 0.47 -22.67
N PRO A 280 2.07 0.77 -23.46
CA PRO A 280 3.43 0.97 -22.93
C PRO A 280 3.55 2.18 -22.00
N ASP A 281 2.69 3.18 -22.19
CA ASP A 281 2.59 4.45 -21.44
C ASP A 281 1.61 4.38 -20.26
N LEU A 282 1.18 3.18 -19.84
CA LEU A 282 0.16 3.01 -18.78
C LEU A 282 0.53 3.75 -17.49
N GLY A 283 1.81 3.75 -17.11
CA GLY A 283 2.31 4.48 -15.94
C GLY A 283 2.06 6.00 -16.03
N GLU A 284 2.33 6.58 -17.20
CA GLU A 284 2.13 8.00 -17.48
C GLU A 284 0.64 8.36 -17.44
N GLN A 285 -0.23 7.52 -18.03
CA GLN A 285 -1.68 7.74 -17.98
C GLN A 285 -2.20 7.75 -16.54
N PHE A 286 -1.67 6.90 -15.66
CA PHE A 286 -2.02 6.92 -14.23
C PHE A 286 -1.52 8.20 -13.54
N ALA A 287 -0.31 8.65 -13.82
CA ALA A 287 0.20 9.91 -13.28
C ALA A 287 -0.65 11.11 -13.73
N ASP A 288 -0.99 11.20 -15.01
CA ASP A 288 -1.81 12.28 -15.57
C ASP A 288 -3.23 12.31 -14.98
N ALA A 289 -3.81 11.13 -14.71
CA ALA A 289 -5.15 11.02 -14.13
C ALA A 289 -5.20 11.41 -12.64
N ASN A 290 -4.07 11.39 -11.92
CA ASN A 290 -4.03 11.46 -10.46
C ASN A 290 -3.07 12.56 -9.97
N PRO A 291 -3.59 13.67 -9.39
CA PRO A 291 -2.76 14.79 -8.95
C PRO A 291 -1.68 14.46 -7.90
N GLU A 292 -1.86 13.38 -7.15
CA GLU A 292 -0.89 12.93 -6.14
C GLU A 292 0.22 12.05 -6.72
N VAL A 293 0.05 11.48 -7.91
CA VAL A 293 0.98 10.50 -8.49
C VAL A 293 2.02 11.21 -9.33
N ASN A 294 3.26 11.24 -8.85
CA ASN A 294 4.40 11.81 -9.58
C ASN A 294 4.98 10.81 -10.59
N TRP A 295 4.93 9.51 -10.28
CA TRP A 295 5.42 8.44 -11.14
C TRP A 295 4.82 7.09 -10.78
N HIS A 296 4.62 6.25 -11.79
CA HIS A 296 4.07 4.90 -11.64
C HIS A 296 4.73 3.95 -12.63
N ASP A 297 5.15 2.77 -12.15
CA ASP A 297 5.62 1.66 -12.99
C ASP A 297 4.73 0.43 -12.77
N PRO A 298 3.82 0.12 -13.71
CA PRO A 298 2.92 -1.01 -13.59
C PRO A 298 3.53 -2.35 -14.04
N PHE A 299 4.76 -2.35 -14.58
CA PHE A 299 5.31 -3.48 -15.33
C PHE A 299 6.36 -4.24 -14.56
N ASN A 300 7.36 -3.54 -14.01
CA ASN A 300 8.58 -4.18 -13.56
C ASN A 300 8.48 -4.81 -12.17
N ARG A 301 9.36 -5.77 -11.89
CA ARG A 301 9.53 -6.43 -10.58
C ARG A 301 10.88 -6.06 -10.00
N GLY A 302 11.00 -6.09 -8.67
CA GLY A 302 12.23 -5.75 -7.99
C GLY A 302 12.00 -5.19 -6.59
N TYR A 303 12.81 -4.20 -6.21
CA TYR A 303 12.79 -3.61 -4.87
C TYR A 303 13.22 -2.14 -4.90
N THR A 304 12.88 -1.39 -3.86
CA THR A 304 13.27 0.02 -3.72
C THR A 304 14.34 0.17 -2.64
N ILE A 305 15.41 0.91 -2.94
CA ILE A 305 16.40 1.34 -1.95
C ILE A 305 16.05 2.76 -1.55
N VAL A 306 15.71 2.97 -0.28
CA VAL A 306 15.48 4.31 0.29
C VAL A 306 16.69 4.72 1.12
N THR A 307 17.34 5.80 0.73
CA THR A 307 18.45 6.42 1.46
C THR A 307 17.94 7.67 2.17
N LEU A 308 18.05 7.70 3.50
CA LEU A 308 17.68 8.85 4.32
C LEU A 308 18.94 9.49 4.91
N SER A 309 19.09 10.78 4.66
CA SER A 309 20.00 11.66 5.40
C SER A 309 19.20 12.57 6.33
N LYS A 310 19.83 13.51 7.04
CA LYS A 310 19.08 14.52 7.80
C LYS A 310 18.26 15.45 6.89
N ASP A 311 18.73 15.65 5.66
CA ASP A 311 18.22 16.69 4.78
C ASP A 311 17.44 16.13 3.59
N THR A 312 17.70 14.87 3.20
CA THR A 312 17.15 14.26 1.98
C THR A 312 16.58 12.87 2.22
N ALA A 313 15.53 12.56 1.47
CA ALA A 313 14.97 11.22 1.32
C ALA A 313 14.97 10.86 -0.17
N ARG A 314 15.78 9.85 -0.53
CA ARG A 314 16.01 9.43 -1.91
C ARG A 314 15.58 7.97 -2.12
N ALA A 315 14.71 7.72 -3.09
CA ALA A 315 14.24 6.39 -3.45
C ALA A 315 14.80 5.98 -4.82
N GLU A 316 15.49 4.84 -4.88
CA GLU A 316 15.97 4.21 -6.12
C GLU A 316 15.16 2.94 -6.40
N TYR A 317 14.48 2.90 -7.54
CA TYR A 317 13.68 1.75 -7.96
C TYR A 317 14.56 0.80 -8.76
N ARG A 318 14.90 -0.35 -8.14
CA ARG A 318 15.72 -1.40 -8.74
C ARG A 318 14.83 -2.48 -9.32
N THR A 319 14.94 -2.74 -10.61
CA THR A 319 14.13 -3.75 -11.30
C THR A 319 14.98 -4.91 -11.78
N VAL A 320 14.35 -6.05 -12.01
CA VAL A 320 14.95 -7.22 -12.64
C VAL A 320 14.33 -7.46 -14.01
N SER A 321 15.15 -7.79 -15.00
CA SER A 321 14.68 -8.04 -16.37
C SER A 321 13.88 -9.35 -16.52
N ASN A 322 14.02 -10.29 -15.57
CA ASN A 322 13.36 -11.59 -15.61
C ASN A 322 13.21 -12.18 -14.19
N ILE A 323 12.06 -12.81 -13.92
CA ILE A 323 11.79 -13.56 -12.68
C ILE A 323 11.65 -15.07 -12.89
N LEU A 324 11.65 -15.53 -14.14
CA LEU A 324 11.51 -16.93 -14.53
C LEU A 324 12.87 -17.59 -14.83
N SER A 325 13.95 -16.82 -14.83
CA SER A 325 15.32 -17.26 -15.09
C SER A 325 16.27 -16.75 -14.01
N ARG A 326 17.36 -17.49 -13.77
CA ARG A 326 18.49 -17.03 -12.94
C ARG A 326 19.47 -16.14 -13.71
N ASP A 327 19.31 -16.05 -15.03
CA ASP A 327 20.00 -15.10 -15.88
C ASP A 327 19.11 -13.86 -16.04
N TYR A 328 19.41 -12.83 -15.26
CA TYR A 328 18.69 -11.56 -15.22
C TYR A 328 19.68 -10.41 -14.98
N ALA A 329 19.31 -9.22 -15.44
CA ALA A 329 19.99 -7.98 -15.13
C ALA A 329 19.22 -7.20 -14.06
N VAL A 330 19.94 -6.40 -13.27
CA VAL A 330 19.36 -5.44 -12.33
C VAL A 330 19.65 -4.04 -12.84
N GLU A 331 18.63 -3.19 -12.94
CA GLU A 331 18.77 -1.80 -13.38
C GLU A 331 18.06 -0.84 -12.42
N THR A 332 18.47 0.42 -12.41
CA THR A 332 17.68 1.50 -11.79
C THR A 332 16.82 2.13 -12.85
N VAL A 333 15.50 2.00 -12.74
CA VAL A 333 14.56 2.56 -13.72
C VAL A 333 14.09 3.97 -13.38
N ALA A 334 14.17 4.33 -12.10
CA ALA A 334 13.77 5.64 -11.61
C ALA A 334 14.50 6.00 -10.30
N VAL A 335 14.76 7.29 -10.12
CA VAL A 335 15.25 7.83 -8.85
C VAL A 335 14.51 9.12 -8.53
N TYR A 336 13.88 9.15 -7.36
CA TYR A 336 13.17 10.33 -6.87
C TYR A 336 13.73 10.79 -5.53
N GLU A 337 13.75 12.10 -5.33
CA GLU A 337 14.26 12.71 -4.11
C GLU A 337 13.32 13.81 -3.63
N THR A 338 13.20 13.94 -2.31
CA THR A 338 12.68 15.14 -1.64
C THR A 338 13.66 15.56 -0.56
N SER A 339 13.61 16.83 -0.20
CA SER A 339 14.48 17.49 0.78
C SER A 339 13.65 18.22 1.84
N GLN A 340 14.26 18.43 3.01
CA GLN A 340 13.74 19.36 4.01
C GLN A 340 14.27 20.77 3.72
N GLU A 341 13.37 21.70 3.41
CA GLU A 341 13.69 23.09 3.10
C GLU A 341 12.93 24.01 4.05
N ASN A 342 13.64 24.80 4.87
CA ASN A 342 13.02 25.73 5.82
C ASN A 342 11.94 25.10 6.73
N GLY A 343 12.11 23.82 7.09
CA GLY A 343 11.16 23.08 7.93
C GLY A 343 9.93 22.57 7.18
N THR A 344 9.92 22.57 5.85
CA THR A 344 8.89 21.93 5.02
C THR A 344 9.51 20.90 4.05
N LEU A 345 8.68 20.07 3.42
CA LEU A 345 9.13 19.14 2.39
C LEU A 345 9.08 19.82 1.02
N SER A 346 10.19 19.77 0.29
CA SER A 346 10.24 20.17 -1.11
C SER A 346 9.37 19.24 -1.99
N ASP A 347 9.18 19.62 -3.24
CA ASP A 347 8.51 18.75 -4.20
C ASP A 347 9.38 17.54 -4.54
N LEU A 348 8.74 16.42 -4.88
CA LEU A 348 9.44 15.26 -5.40
C LEU A 348 10.01 15.58 -6.78
N VAL A 349 11.32 15.37 -6.93
CA VAL A 349 12.03 15.58 -8.19
C VAL A 349 12.65 14.28 -8.69
N SER A 350 12.60 14.04 -10.00
CA SER A 350 13.40 12.98 -10.62
C SER A 350 14.85 13.44 -10.68
N VAL A 351 15.78 12.60 -10.23
CA VAL A 351 17.23 12.90 -10.14
C VAL A 351 18.10 11.92 -10.94
N ALA A 352 17.49 11.10 -11.80
CA ALA A 352 18.15 10.21 -12.74
C ALA A 352 17.67 10.45 -14.17
#